data_AF-A0A3L7TDS7-F1
#
_entry.id   AF-A0A3L7TDS7-F1
#
_cell.length_a   1.000
_cell.length_b   1.000
_cell.length_c   1.000
_cell.angle_alpha   90.00
_cell.angle_beta   90.00
_cell.angle_gamma   90.00
#
_symmetry.space_group_name_H-M   'P 1'
#
loop_
_entity.id
_entity.type
_entity.pdbx_description
1 polymer ?
#
loop_
_entity_poly.entity_id
_entity_poly.type
_entity_poly.pdbx_seq_one_letter_code
_entity_poly.pdbx_strand_id
1 'polypeptide(L)'
;MRCKACQHILWNQPVPSDGSARACPECGTAYTLAAFGFKPGTVKFCCRHCATAYYGTSPEGHLEPSAFNCAVCANPITMEECVVTPHDAMADVAAMLREPLPWFEQGPVLSRWWRTVCVGLKKASSIHTRLTEQPNIGRAVAFLSLHAWISGVVSAVLGVVMSFGAVNMLFGGGLNAGLNNMLAVQVASYIAYPLYMLFAAVVAAWAVSLASVEGLSFKRAFEIIIYSSGVLLYTLIPFCGGLIGLILWAIAASQAIAAAAPKDRATSPVILLLVGGFAALVLEGLIGFGISMLTQF
;
A
#
# COMPACT_ATOMS: atom_id res chain seq x y z
N MET A 1 -3.85 -7.26 -18.71
CA MET A 1 -2.72 -8.11 -18.35
C MET A 1 -1.48 -7.26 -18.35
N ARG A 2 -0.79 -7.15 -17.21
CA ARG A 2 0.44 -6.35 -17.08
C ARG A 2 1.55 -7.18 -16.46
N CYS A 3 2.78 -7.00 -16.93
CA CYS A 3 3.96 -7.66 -16.38
C CYS A 3 4.10 -7.35 -14.88
N LYS A 4 4.26 -8.38 -14.05
CA LYS A 4 4.38 -8.20 -12.59
C LYS A 4 5.66 -7.44 -12.20
N ALA A 5 6.73 -7.55 -12.99
CA ALA A 5 7.98 -6.82 -12.80
C ALA A 5 7.88 -5.35 -13.25
N CYS A 6 7.72 -5.10 -14.55
CA CYS A 6 7.81 -3.75 -15.13
C CYS A 6 6.47 -3.05 -15.43
N GLN A 7 5.32 -3.72 -15.24
CA GLN A 7 3.97 -3.20 -15.52
C GLN A 7 3.63 -2.94 -17.00
N HIS A 8 4.49 -3.36 -17.94
CA HIS A 8 4.19 -3.34 -19.37
C HIS A 8 2.94 -4.16 -19.70
N ILE A 9 2.15 -3.71 -20.68
CA ILE A 9 0.90 -4.36 -21.08
C ILE A 9 1.23 -5.63 -21.88
N LEU A 10 0.68 -6.77 -21.47
CA LEU A 10 0.97 -8.08 -22.06
C LEU A 10 -0.16 -8.63 -22.94
N TRP A 11 -1.18 -7.83 -23.25
CA TRP A 11 -2.27 -8.24 -24.14
C TRP A 11 -1.77 -8.48 -25.57
N ASN A 12 -2.48 -9.34 -26.31
CA ASN A 12 -2.23 -9.63 -27.72
C ASN A 12 -0.83 -10.18 -28.03
N GLN A 13 -0.10 -10.68 -27.03
CA GLN A 13 1.21 -11.29 -27.25
C GLN A 13 1.02 -12.68 -27.87
N PRO A 14 1.67 -12.99 -29.01
CA PRO A 14 1.66 -14.34 -29.58
C PRO A 14 2.45 -15.30 -28.68
N VAL A 15 2.21 -16.59 -28.86
CA VAL A 15 3.06 -17.64 -28.28
C VAL A 15 4.37 -17.69 -29.07
N PRO A 16 5.53 -17.78 -28.42
CA PRO A 16 6.79 -18.06 -29.10
C PRO A 16 6.70 -19.35 -29.95
N SER A 17 7.19 -19.31 -31.19
CA SER A 17 7.13 -20.45 -32.11
C SER A 17 8.07 -21.60 -31.73
N ASP A 18 9.05 -21.33 -30.86
CA ASP A 18 10.04 -22.28 -30.35
C ASP A 18 9.53 -23.07 -29.12
N GLY A 19 8.29 -22.81 -28.67
CA GLY A 19 7.72 -23.44 -27.48
C GLY A 19 8.30 -22.91 -26.15
N SER A 20 9.11 -21.84 -26.20
CA SER A 20 9.61 -21.19 -25.00
C SER A 20 8.48 -20.53 -24.20
N ALA A 21 8.73 -20.30 -22.91
CA ALA A 21 7.80 -19.55 -22.07
C ALA A 21 7.66 -18.12 -22.60
N ARG A 22 6.46 -17.55 -22.49
CA ARG A 22 6.24 -16.15 -22.86
C ARG A 22 7.13 -15.25 -22.02
N ALA A 23 7.76 -14.28 -22.65
CA ALA A 23 8.59 -13.28 -21.98
C ALA A 23 7.99 -11.89 -22.19
N CYS A 24 8.08 -11.03 -21.16
CA CYS A 24 7.70 -9.63 -21.31
C CYS A 24 8.64 -8.95 -22.31
N PRO A 25 8.14 -8.27 -23.37
CA PRO A 25 8.99 -7.68 -24.39
C PRO A 25 9.91 -6.57 -23.85
N GLU A 26 9.50 -5.87 -22.79
CA GLU A 26 10.30 -4.79 -22.19
C GLU A 26 11.43 -5.27 -21.25
N CYS A 27 11.17 -6.29 -20.42
CA CYS A 27 12.10 -6.67 -19.34
C CYS A 27 12.56 -8.13 -19.40
N GLY A 28 12.13 -8.89 -20.40
CA GLY A 28 12.49 -10.31 -20.59
C GLY A 28 11.95 -11.26 -19.52
N THR A 29 11.22 -10.77 -18.51
CA THR A 29 10.70 -11.62 -17.43
C THR A 29 9.69 -12.62 -18.00
N ALA A 30 9.96 -13.91 -17.80
CA ALA A 30 9.06 -14.98 -18.21
C ALA A 30 7.73 -14.92 -17.43
N TYR A 31 6.62 -15.29 -18.07
CA TYR A 31 5.29 -15.34 -17.46
C TYR A 31 4.43 -16.46 -18.06
N THR A 32 3.43 -16.88 -17.29
CA THR A 32 2.37 -17.81 -17.71
C THR A 32 1.01 -17.14 -17.54
N LEU A 33 0.02 -17.55 -18.35
CA LEU A 33 -1.34 -17.03 -18.25
C LEU A 33 -2.02 -17.48 -16.96
N ALA A 34 -1.73 -18.70 -16.49
CA ALA A 34 -2.21 -19.20 -15.21
C ALA A 34 -1.77 -18.34 -14.00
N ALA A 35 -0.65 -17.59 -14.12
CA ALA A 35 -0.19 -16.70 -13.05
C ALA A 35 -1.02 -15.41 -12.92
N PHE A 36 -1.96 -15.16 -13.83
CA PHE A 36 -2.84 -14.00 -13.84
C PHE A 36 -4.27 -14.43 -13.54
N GLY A 37 -4.95 -13.76 -12.60
CA GLY A 37 -6.38 -13.92 -12.45
C GLY A 37 -7.13 -12.96 -13.37
N PHE A 38 -8.24 -13.42 -13.95
CA PHE A 38 -9.12 -12.63 -14.80
C PHE A 38 -10.53 -12.62 -14.24
N LYS A 39 -11.30 -11.55 -14.47
CA LYS A 39 -12.73 -11.59 -14.13
C LYS A 39 -13.44 -12.55 -15.10
N PRO A 40 -14.25 -13.51 -14.63
CA PRO A 40 -14.93 -14.46 -15.52
C PRO A 40 -15.70 -13.78 -16.64
N GLY A 41 -15.57 -14.30 -17.87
CA GLY A 41 -16.23 -13.77 -19.07
C GLY A 41 -15.66 -12.45 -19.64
N THR A 42 -14.66 -11.83 -19.01
CA THR A 42 -14.13 -10.52 -19.47
C THR A 42 -12.90 -10.61 -20.36
N VAL A 43 -12.37 -11.81 -20.56
CA VAL A 43 -11.14 -12.07 -21.32
C VAL A 43 -11.40 -13.12 -22.39
N LYS A 44 -10.94 -12.83 -23.60
CA LYS A 44 -10.96 -13.71 -24.76
C LYS A 44 -9.63 -14.44 -24.86
N PHE A 45 -9.68 -15.76 -24.86
CA PHE A 45 -8.59 -16.66 -25.18
C PHE A 45 -8.74 -17.06 -26.65
N CYS A 46 -8.01 -16.41 -27.54
CA CYS A 46 -8.10 -16.64 -28.97
C CYS A 46 -7.18 -17.78 -29.40
N CYS A 47 -7.72 -18.75 -30.14
CA CYS A 47 -6.96 -19.84 -30.74
C CYS A 47 -5.83 -19.28 -31.61
N ARG A 48 -4.59 -19.73 -31.41
CA ARG A 48 -3.44 -19.25 -32.22
C ARG A 48 -3.54 -19.58 -33.72
N HIS A 49 -4.35 -20.58 -34.09
CA HIS A 49 -4.45 -21.07 -35.47
C HIS A 49 -5.52 -20.36 -36.30
N CYS A 50 -6.66 -20.02 -35.70
CA CYS A 50 -7.82 -19.46 -36.40
C CYS A 50 -8.44 -18.23 -35.72
N ALA A 51 -7.85 -17.75 -34.63
CA ALA A 51 -8.31 -16.61 -33.82
C ALA A 51 -9.72 -16.74 -33.21
N THR A 52 -10.35 -17.92 -33.26
CA THR A 52 -11.63 -18.16 -32.55
C THR A 52 -11.47 -17.89 -31.06
N ALA A 53 -12.34 -17.05 -30.51
CA ALA A 53 -12.29 -16.61 -29.13
C ALA A 53 -13.09 -17.54 -28.20
N TYR A 54 -12.48 -17.89 -27.08
CA TYR A 54 -13.09 -18.61 -25.97
C TYR A 54 -13.06 -17.75 -24.71
N TYR A 55 -14.02 -17.92 -23.82
CA TYR A 55 -14.11 -17.12 -22.59
C TYR A 55 -13.79 -17.99 -21.37
N GLY A 56 -12.99 -17.45 -20.46
CA GLY A 56 -12.72 -18.11 -19.20
C GLY A 56 -13.95 -18.06 -18.28
N THR A 57 -14.37 -19.23 -17.80
CA THR A 57 -15.57 -19.42 -16.96
C THR A 57 -15.25 -19.87 -15.55
N SER A 58 -14.02 -20.29 -15.26
CA SER A 58 -13.60 -20.66 -13.90
C SER A 58 -13.64 -19.45 -12.96
N PRO A 59 -13.61 -19.65 -11.62
CA PRO A 59 -13.60 -18.56 -10.64
C PRO A 59 -12.45 -17.56 -10.85
N GLU A 60 -11.29 -18.03 -11.32
CA GLU A 60 -10.11 -17.24 -11.65
C GLU A 60 -10.16 -16.63 -13.06
N GLY A 61 -11.27 -16.83 -13.79
CA GLY A 61 -11.46 -16.37 -15.17
C GLY A 61 -10.56 -17.06 -16.20
N HIS A 62 -10.07 -18.26 -15.89
CA HIS A 62 -9.36 -19.17 -16.79
C HIS A 62 -10.33 -20.04 -17.60
N LEU A 63 -9.82 -20.63 -18.69
CA LEU A 63 -10.55 -21.61 -19.50
C LEU A 63 -10.79 -22.90 -18.71
N GLU A 64 -12.01 -23.43 -18.83
CA GLU A 64 -12.40 -24.70 -18.22
C GLU A 64 -13.13 -25.55 -19.29
N PRO A 65 -12.49 -26.62 -19.81
CA PRO A 65 -11.17 -27.16 -19.47
C PRO A 65 -10.01 -26.27 -19.96
N SER A 66 -8.83 -26.43 -19.35
CA SER A 66 -7.60 -25.69 -19.72
C SER A 66 -6.93 -26.19 -21.01
N ALA A 67 -7.35 -27.34 -21.53
CA ALA A 67 -6.95 -27.88 -22.82
C ALA A 67 -8.14 -28.51 -23.54
N PHE A 68 -8.30 -28.23 -24.83
CA PHE A 68 -9.40 -28.72 -25.66
C PHE A 68 -9.07 -28.61 -27.15
N ASN A 69 -9.89 -29.23 -28.01
CA ASN A 69 -9.80 -29.07 -29.46
C ASN A 69 -10.61 -27.85 -29.90
N CYS A 70 -10.00 -26.96 -30.68
CA CYS A 70 -10.68 -25.78 -31.21
C CYS A 70 -11.92 -26.18 -32.04
N ALA A 71 -13.09 -25.64 -31.70
CA ALA A 71 -14.36 -25.94 -32.36
C ALA A 71 -14.40 -25.59 -33.87
N VAL A 72 -13.51 -24.71 -34.35
CA VAL A 72 -13.47 -24.27 -35.75
C VAL A 72 -12.40 -25.00 -36.55
N CYS A 73 -11.16 -25.04 -36.05
CA CYS A 73 -10.03 -25.62 -36.79
C CYS A 73 -9.63 -27.04 -36.35
N ALA A 74 -10.30 -27.60 -35.34
CA ALA A 74 -10.04 -28.92 -34.74
C ALA A 74 -8.64 -29.13 -34.14
N ASN A 75 -7.72 -28.16 -34.22
CA ASN A 75 -6.40 -28.26 -33.61
C ASN A 75 -6.49 -28.31 -32.07
N PRO A 76 -5.69 -29.15 -31.40
CA PRO A 76 -5.58 -29.13 -29.95
C PRO A 76 -4.96 -27.79 -29.52
N ILE A 77 -5.57 -27.16 -28.52
CA ILE A 77 -5.08 -25.93 -27.92
C ILE A 77 -5.09 -26.04 -26.41
N THR A 78 -4.04 -25.51 -25.79
CA THR A 78 -3.96 -25.29 -24.35
C THR A 78 -4.17 -23.81 -24.03
N MET A 79 -4.60 -23.48 -22.82
CA MET A 79 -4.80 -22.10 -22.38
C MET A 79 -3.54 -21.24 -22.58
N GLU A 80 -2.35 -21.77 -22.28
CA GLU A 80 -1.07 -21.08 -22.43
C GLU A 80 -0.73 -20.74 -23.90
N GLU A 81 -1.28 -21.51 -24.84
CA GLU A 81 -1.12 -21.29 -26.28
C GLU A 81 -2.11 -20.25 -26.86
N CYS A 82 -3.11 -19.81 -26.08
CA CYS A 82 -4.09 -18.84 -26.56
C CYS A 82 -3.53 -17.41 -26.56
N VAL A 83 -3.85 -16.62 -27.59
CA VAL A 83 -3.61 -15.18 -27.57
C VAL A 83 -4.69 -14.52 -26.73
N VAL A 84 -4.30 -13.83 -25.66
CA VAL A 84 -5.25 -13.27 -24.70
C VAL A 84 -5.53 -11.82 -25.02
N THR A 85 -6.82 -11.50 -25.17
CA THR A 85 -7.31 -10.15 -25.49
C THR A 85 -8.45 -9.79 -24.53
N PRO A 86 -8.61 -8.52 -24.12
CA PRO A 86 -9.77 -8.11 -23.34
C PRO A 86 -11.07 -8.30 -24.17
N HIS A 87 -12.20 -8.56 -23.52
CA HIS A 87 -13.47 -8.66 -24.25
C HIS A 87 -13.82 -7.35 -24.96
N ASP A 88 -13.60 -6.22 -24.29
CA ASP A 88 -13.80 -4.86 -24.77
C ASP A 88 -12.48 -4.08 -24.67
N ALA A 89 -12.14 -3.30 -25.69
CA ALA A 89 -10.92 -2.48 -25.75
C ALA A 89 -10.85 -1.48 -24.57
N MET A 90 -11.99 -1.06 -24.02
CA MET A 90 -12.04 -0.19 -22.84
C MET A 90 -11.97 -0.96 -21.50
N ALA A 91 -12.05 -2.29 -21.52
CA ALA A 91 -12.12 -3.13 -20.31
C ALA A 91 -10.77 -3.69 -19.83
N ASP A 92 -9.65 -3.32 -20.46
CA ASP A 92 -8.28 -3.77 -20.13
C ASP A 92 -7.96 -3.82 -18.62
N VAL A 93 -8.40 -2.76 -17.94
CA VAL A 93 -8.13 -2.50 -16.53
C VAL A 93 -9.11 -3.24 -15.61
N ALA A 94 -10.30 -3.54 -16.11
CA ALA A 94 -11.38 -4.26 -15.42
C ALA A 94 -11.32 -5.78 -15.61
N ALA A 95 -10.63 -6.25 -16.66
CA ALA A 95 -10.56 -7.65 -17.03
C ALA A 95 -9.63 -8.49 -16.13
N MET A 96 -8.79 -7.85 -15.32
CA MET A 96 -7.86 -8.50 -14.40
C MET A 96 -8.45 -8.63 -12.99
N LEU A 97 -8.42 -9.83 -12.41
CA LEU A 97 -8.56 -9.99 -10.96
C LEU A 97 -7.32 -9.37 -10.32
N ARG A 98 -7.52 -8.27 -9.61
CA ARG A 98 -6.45 -7.64 -8.83
C ARG A 98 -6.46 -8.30 -7.47
N GLU A 99 -5.28 -8.77 -7.06
CA GLU A 99 -5.08 -9.26 -5.70
C GLU A 99 -5.42 -8.11 -4.73
N PRO A 100 -6.39 -8.29 -3.82
CA PRO A 100 -6.74 -7.26 -2.87
C PRO A 100 -5.55 -6.98 -1.93
N LEU A 101 -5.62 -5.87 -1.18
CA LEU A 101 -4.65 -5.67 -0.09
C LEU A 101 -4.79 -6.81 0.93
N PRO A 102 -3.68 -7.35 1.47
CA PRO A 102 -3.72 -8.42 2.47
C PRO A 102 -4.58 -8.09 3.70
N TRP A 103 -4.76 -6.80 4.01
CA TRP A 103 -5.65 -6.31 5.06
C TRP A 103 -7.11 -6.75 4.90
N PHE A 104 -7.58 -6.97 3.66
CA PHE A 104 -8.95 -7.38 3.36
C PHE A 104 -9.15 -8.90 3.36
N GLU A 105 -8.07 -9.68 3.34
CA GLU A 105 -8.15 -11.14 3.38
C GLU A 105 -8.71 -11.64 4.72
N GLN A 106 -9.15 -12.89 4.81
CA GLN A 106 -9.46 -13.53 6.09
C GLN A 106 -8.17 -14.05 6.76
N GLY A 107 -8.14 -14.08 8.09
CA GLY A 107 -7.02 -14.65 8.85
C GLY A 107 -6.51 -13.76 9.99
N PRO A 108 -5.38 -14.13 10.62
CA PRO A 108 -4.82 -13.41 11.77
C PRO A 108 -4.53 -11.95 11.44
N VAL A 109 -5.02 -11.03 12.27
CA VAL A 109 -4.91 -9.57 12.06
C VAL A 109 -3.46 -9.12 11.89
N LEU A 110 -2.54 -9.64 12.71
CA LEU A 110 -1.11 -9.28 12.65
C LEU A 110 -0.43 -9.73 11.34
N SER A 111 -0.78 -10.92 10.83
CA SER A 111 -0.24 -11.42 9.56
C SER A 111 -0.70 -10.53 8.39
N ARG A 112 -2.00 -10.19 8.37
CA ARG A 112 -2.59 -9.28 7.37
C ARG A 112 -1.98 -7.88 7.44
N TRP A 113 -1.81 -7.34 8.64
CA TRP A 113 -1.14 -6.07 8.88
C TRP A 113 0.29 -6.09 8.32
N TRP A 114 1.11 -7.06 8.72
CA TRP A 114 2.51 -7.13 8.30
C TRP A 114 2.67 -7.28 6.78
N ARG A 115 1.86 -8.14 6.16
CA ARG A 115 1.85 -8.30 4.69
C ARG A 115 1.46 -7.00 3.98
N THR A 116 0.49 -6.25 4.52
CA THR A 116 0.08 -4.95 3.97
C THR A 116 1.19 -3.90 4.13
N VAL A 117 1.87 -3.88 5.27
CA VAL A 117 3.05 -3.02 5.50
C VAL A 117 4.17 -3.35 4.51
N CYS A 118 4.43 -4.63 4.26
CA CYS A 118 5.40 -5.06 3.25
C CYS A 118 5.03 -4.63 1.82
N VAL A 119 3.74 -4.58 1.47
CA VAL A 119 3.28 -4.02 0.19
C VAL A 119 3.61 -2.52 0.12
N GLY A 120 3.32 -1.77 1.17
CA GLY A 120 3.63 -0.34 1.27
C GLY A 120 5.13 -0.04 1.18
N LEU A 121 5.97 -0.84 1.85
CA LEU A 121 7.43 -0.71 1.82
C LEU A 121 8.04 -1.00 0.45
N LYS A 122 7.55 -2.03 -0.26
CA LYS A 122 8.15 -2.47 -1.53
C LYS A 122 7.65 -1.68 -2.73
N LYS A 123 6.35 -1.33 -2.76
CA LYS A 123 5.71 -0.76 -3.95
C LYS A 123 4.45 0.03 -3.58
N ALA A 124 4.62 1.16 -2.89
CA ALA A 124 3.53 2.05 -2.49
C ALA A 124 2.61 2.46 -3.67
N SER A 125 3.19 2.68 -4.87
CA SER A 125 2.43 2.98 -6.08
C SER A 125 1.40 1.91 -6.47
N SER A 126 1.59 0.65 -6.04
CA SER A 126 0.64 -0.44 -6.32
C SER A 126 -0.59 -0.46 -5.41
N ILE A 127 -0.64 0.35 -4.35
CA ILE A 127 -1.74 0.33 -3.39
C ILE A 127 -3.06 0.69 -4.05
N HIS A 128 -3.08 1.74 -4.88
CA HIS A 128 -4.31 2.20 -5.52
C HIS A 128 -4.93 1.13 -6.44
N THR A 129 -4.10 0.29 -7.10
CA THR A 129 -4.63 -0.77 -7.95
C THR A 129 -5.24 -1.89 -7.12
N ARG A 130 -4.72 -2.17 -5.92
CA ARG A 130 -5.20 -3.22 -5.01
C ARG A 130 -6.46 -2.84 -4.21
N LEU A 131 -6.86 -1.58 -4.24
CA LEU A 131 -8.10 -1.08 -3.61
C LEU A 131 -9.31 -1.27 -4.53
N THR A 132 -9.76 -2.52 -4.70
CA THR A 132 -10.86 -2.90 -5.60
C THR A 132 -12.25 -2.73 -4.98
N GLU A 133 -12.38 -2.90 -3.67
CA GLU A 133 -13.65 -2.76 -2.95
C GLU A 133 -14.10 -1.29 -2.84
N GLN A 134 -15.38 -1.08 -2.52
CA GLN A 134 -15.88 0.26 -2.19
C GLN A 134 -15.08 0.85 -1.01
N PRO A 135 -14.75 2.15 -1.02
CA PRO A 135 -13.96 2.75 0.04
C PRO A 135 -14.58 2.57 1.43
N ASN A 136 -13.82 2.00 2.37
CA ASN A 136 -14.21 1.75 3.75
C ASN A 136 -13.24 2.44 4.73
N ILE A 137 -13.62 3.65 5.16
CA ILE A 137 -12.85 4.47 6.11
C ILE A 137 -12.58 3.70 7.40
N GLY A 138 -13.55 2.95 7.93
CA GLY A 138 -13.39 2.22 9.19
C GLY A 138 -12.25 1.19 9.14
N ARG A 139 -12.13 0.45 8.03
CA ARG A 139 -11.03 -0.51 7.84
C ARG A 139 -9.68 0.19 7.71
N ALA A 140 -9.63 1.34 7.03
CA ALA A 140 -8.40 2.13 6.91
C ALA A 140 -7.97 2.70 8.27
N VAL A 141 -8.89 3.30 9.03
CA VAL A 141 -8.63 3.79 10.38
C VAL A 141 -8.11 2.65 11.27
N ALA A 142 -8.75 1.49 11.26
CA ALA A 142 -8.29 0.33 12.03
C ALA A 142 -6.87 -0.10 11.67
N PHE A 143 -6.51 -0.10 10.38
CA PHE A 143 -5.14 -0.39 9.93
C PHE A 143 -4.14 0.65 10.43
N LEU A 144 -4.43 1.95 10.25
CA LEU A 144 -3.52 3.01 10.68
C LEU A 144 -3.37 3.03 12.20
N SER A 145 -4.46 2.87 12.95
CA SER A 145 -4.43 2.81 14.40
C SER A 145 -3.57 1.64 14.88
N LEU A 146 -3.77 0.43 14.32
CA LEU A 146 -2.91 -0.72 14.66
C LEU A 146 -1.45 -0.45 14.32
N HIS A 147 -1.17 0.10 13.15
CA HIS A 147 0.18 0.44 12.73
C HIS A 147 0.82 1.46 13.66
N ALA A 148 0.14 2.56 13.95
CA ALA A 148 0.62 3.63 14.81
C ALA A 148 0.83 3.15 16.25
N TRP A 149 -0.04 2.27 16.76
CA TRP A 149 0.14 1.65 18.08
C TRP A 149 1.37 0.75 18.13
N ILE A 150 1.56 -0.15 17.15
CA ILE A 150 2.73 -1.03 17.12
C ILE A 150 4.02 -0.19 17.02
N SER A 151 4.05 0.76 16.09
CA SER A 151 5.21 1.64 15.90
C SER A 151 5.49 2.46 17.16
N GLY A 152 4.46 3.07 17.73
CA GLY A 152 4.54 3.78 18.99
C GLY A 152 5.14 2.89 20.08
N VAL A 153 4.50 1.75 20.40
CA VAL A 153 4.86 0.83 21.49
C VAL A 153 6.34 0.49 21.42
N VAL A 154 6.80 0.05 20.26
CA VAL A 154 8.20 -0.35 20.06
C VAL A 154 9.14 0.86 20.20
N SER A 155 8.86 1.98 19.54
CA SER A 155 9.71 3.17 19.60
C SER A 155 9.92 3.66 21.02
N ALA A 156 8.91 3.56 21.87
CA ALA A 156 9.00 4.10 23.21
C ALA A 156 9.45 3.09 24.28
N VAL A 157 9.31 1.78 24.04
CA VAL A 157 10.14 0.78 24.76
C VAL A 157 11.62 1.04 24.49
N LEU A 158 12.00 1.26 23.22
CA LEU A 158 13.38 1.60 22.85
C LEU A 158 13.82 2.93 23.48
N GLY A 159 12.96 3.95 23.48
CA GLY A 159 13.22 5.24 24.11
C GLY A 159 13.47 5.12 25.61
N VAL A 160 12.66 4.34 26.32
CA VAL A 160 12.84 4.05 27.76
C VAL A 160 14.16 3.34 28.00
N VAL A 161 14.46 2.26 27.26
CA VAL A 161 15.71 1.49 27.41
C VAL A 161 16.94 2.38 27.18
N MET A 162 16.93 3.19 26.12
CA MET A 162 18.03 4.12 25.82
C MET A 162 18.17 5.21 26.89
N SER A 163 17.06 5.70 27.43
CA SER A 163 17.05 6.71 28.50
C SER A 163 17.63 6.14 29.80
N PHE A 164 17.28 4.90 30.16
CA PHE A 164 17.88 4.21 31.30
C PHE A 164 19.40 4.05 31.13
N GLY A 165 19.88 3.70 29.94
CA GLY A 165 21.32 3.61 29.65
C GLY A 165 22.02 4.97 29.76
N ALA A 166 21.47 5.99 29.13
CA ALA A 166 22.04 7.34 29.08
C ALA A 166 22.06 8.03 30.45
N VAL A 167 20.96 7.94 31.22
CA VAL A 167 20.85 8.57 32.55
C VAL A 167 21.81 7.92 33.54
N ASN A 168 21.95 6.59 33.50
CA ASN A 168 22.92 5.89 34.34
C ASN A 168 24.38 6.23 33.98
N MET A 169 24.67 6.43 32.69
CA MET A 169 26.01 6.85 32.24
C MET A 169 26.34 8.30 32.59
N LEU A 170 25.37 9.22 32.48
CA LEU A 170 25.66 10.66 32.56
C LEU A 170 25.54 11.25 33.97
N PHE A 171 24.67 10.70 34.84
CA PHE A 171 24.27 11.41 36.09
C PHE A 171 24.37 10.60 37.38
N GLY A 172 24.95 9.40 37.36
CA GLY A 172 25.41 8.72 38.58
C GLY A 172 24.37 8.52 39.69
N GLY A 173 23.08 8.34 39.39
CA GLY A 173 22.10 7.79 40.35
C GLY A 173 20.88 8.63 40.71
N GLY A 174 20.66 9.81 40.11
CA GLY A 174 19.45 10.62 40.33
C GLY A 174 18.21 10.15 39.55
N LEU A 175 17.70 8.93 39.79
CA LEU A 175 16.70 8.27 38.92
C LEU A 175 15.24 8.74 39.10
N ASN A 176 14.79 9.10 40.29
CA ASN A 176 13.34 9.08 40.58
C ASN A 176 12.51 10.24 39.99
N ALA A 177 12.99 11.49 40.02
CA ALA A 177 12.19 12.62 39.54
C ALA A 177 12.17 12.72 38.00
N GLY A 178 13.29 12.42 37.35
CA GLY A 178 13.38 12.41 35.89
C GLY A 178 12.54 11.30 35.26
N LEU A 179 12.49 10.12 35.89
CA LEU A 179 11.77 8.96 35.33
C LEU A 179 10.27 9.20 35.25
N ASN A 180 9.65 9.81 36.27
CA ASN A 180 8.22 10.06 36.30
C ASN A 180 7.78 11.03 35.19
N ASN A 181 8.53 12.11 34.98
CA ASN A 181 8.24 13.08 33.93
C ASN A 181 8.47 12.49 32.53
N MET A 182 9.54 11.70 32.34
CA MET A 182 9.78 11.02 31.07
C MET A 182 8.68 10.00 30.75
N LEU A 183 8.23 9.22 31.73
CA LEU A 183 7.15 8.26 31.55
C LEU A 183 5.83 8.96 31.19
N ALA A 184 5.49 10.06 31.87
CA ALA A 184 4.27 10.82 31.60
C ALA A 184 4.24 11.41 30.18
N VAL A 185 5.35 12.02 29.75
CA VAL A 185 5.50 12.53 28.37
C VAL A 185 5.36 11.37 27.38
N GLN A 186 6.01 10.24 27.66
CA GLN A 186 5.97 9.10 26.77
C GLN A 186 4.55 8.53 26.60
N VAL A 187 3.79 8.40 27.69
CA VAL A 187 2.37 8.01 27.70
C VAL A 187 1.50 8.98 26.91
N ALA A 188 1.71 10.29 27.07
CA ALA A 188 0.99 11.28 26.29
C ALA A 188 1.28 11.15 24.78
N SER A 189 2.55 11.00 24.40
CA SER A 189 2.98 10.78 23.02
C SER A 189 2.36 9.52 22.41
N TYR A 190 2.24 8.43 23.18
CA TYR A 190 1.61 7.19 22.73
C TYR A 190 0.14 7.37 22.30
N ILE A 191 -0.62 8.16 23.05
CA ILE A 191 -2.02 8.41 22.77
C ILE A 191 -2.17 9.44 21.64
N ALA A 192 -1.32 10.48 21.65
CA ALA A 192 -1.35 11.54 20.66
C ALA A 192 -0.96 11.06 19.26
N TYR A 193 0.01 10.13 19.16
CA TYR A 193 0.59 9.73 17.88
C TYR A 193 -0.43 9.14 16.88
N PRO A 194 -1.27 8.14 17.22
CA PRO A 194 -2.28 7.63 16.28
C PRO A 194 -3.30 8.70 15.85
N LEU A 195 -3.75 9.55 16.79
CA LEU A 195 -4.70 10.63 16.52
C LEU A 195 -4.12 11.65 15.54
N TYR A 196 -2.85 11.98 15.75
CA TYR A 196 -2.12 12.87 14.87
C TYR A 196 -1.96 12.28 13.46
N MET A 197 -1.55 11.02 13.33
CA MET A 197 -1.38 10.39 12.02
C MET A 197 -2.71 10.32 11.26
N LEU A 198 -3.81 10.07 11.97
CA LEU A 198 -5.16 10.16 11.41
C LEU A 198 -5.48 11.58 10.93
N PHE A 199 -5.22 12.60 11.75
CA PHE A 199 -5.44 13.99 11.37
C PHE A 199 -4.63 14.38 10.12
N ALA A 200 -3.35 14.03 10.06
CA ALA A 200 -2.50 14.27 8.89
C ALA A 200 -3.06 13.58 7.63
N ALA A 201 -3.51 12.33 7.75
CA ALA A 201 -4.13 11.60 6.65
C ALA A 201 -5.45 12.24 6.19
N VAL A 202 -6.28 12.75 7.13
CA VAL A 202 -7.53 13.46 6.80
C VAL A 202 -7.24 14.75 6.05
N VAL A 203 -6.32 15.59 6.55
CA VAL A 203 -5.95 16.86 5.90
C VAL A 203 -5.40 16.62 4.49
N ALA A 204 -4.51 15.64 4.33
CA ALA A 204 -3.95 15.28 3.04
C ALA A 204 -5.01 14.75 2.07
N ALA A 205 -5.90 13.85 2.53
CA ALA A 205 -6.99 13.32 1.71
C ALA A 205 -7.99 14.40 1.29
N TRP A 206 -8.32 15.31 2.20
CA TRP A 206 -9.20 16.44 1.94
C TRP A 206 -8.63 17.34 0.85
N ALA A 207 -7.37 17.74 0.97
CA ALA A 207 -6.72 18.56 -0.03
C ALA A 207 -6.59 17.86 -1.39
N VAL A 208 -6.27 16.56 -1.42
CA VAL A 208 -6.27 15.78 -2.67
C VAL A 208 -7.66 15.79 -3.30
N SER A 209 -8.71 15.62 -2.50
CA SER A 209 -10.09 15.62 -3.01
C SER A 209 -10.55 16.97 -3.54
N LEU A 210 -10.10 18.08 -2.94
CA LEU A 210 -10.34 19.43 -3.46
C LEU A 210 -9.55 19.70 -4.75
N ALA A 211 -8.33 19.18 -4.84
CA ALA A 211 -7.47 19.36 -6.00
C ALA A 211 -7.86 18.42 -7.16
N SER A 212 -8.59 17.33 -6.92
CA SER A 212 -8.99 16.39 -7.98
C SER A 212 -10.27 16.84 -8.67
N VAL A 213 -10.14 17.39 -9.89
CA VAL A 213 -11.28 17.84 -10.71
C VAL A 213 -11.99 16.65 -11.37
N GLU A 214 -11.32 15.49 -11.51
CA GLU A 214 -11.81 14.33 -12.26
C GLU A 214 -11.62 12.97 -11.55
N GLY A 215 -12.17 12.81 -10.34
CA GLY A 215 -12.66 11.47 -9.95
C GLY A 215 -12.01 10.73 -8.78
N LEU A 216 -11.06 11.30 -8.02
CA LEU A 216 -10.61 10.66 -6.79
C LEU A 216 -11.42 11.14 -5.58
N SER A 217 -12.41 10.36 -5.16
CA SER A 217 -13.19 10.69 -3.95
C SER A 217 -12.31 10.81 -2.70
N PHE A 218 -12.70 11.69 -1.76
CA PHE A 218 -12.04 11.83 -0.45
C PHE A 218 -11.79 10.48 0.23
N LYS A 219 -12.82 9.61 0.25
CA LYS A 219 -12.73 8.29 0.89
C LYS A 219 -11.63 7.43 0.27
N ARG A 220 -11.51 7.44 -1.06
CA ARG A 220 -10.47 6.69 -1.77
C ARG A 220 -9.08 7.30 -1.57
N ALA A 221 -8.96 8.63 -1.63
CA ALA A 221 -7.70 9.31 -1.34
C ALA A 221 -7.19 8.98 0.07
N PHE A 222 -8.09 9.00 1.06
CA PHE A 222 -7.80 8.64 2.44
C PHE A 222 -7.29 7.20 2.59
N GLU A 223 -7.95 6.22 1.96
CA GLU A 223 -7.46 4.84 1.94
C GLU A 223 -6.07 4.72 1.34
N ILE A 224 -5.82 5.34 0.18
CA ILE A 224 -4.53 5.28 -0.50
C ILE A 224 -3.42 5.81 0.40
N ILE A 225 -3.65 6.97 1.04
CA ILE A 225 -2.68 7.60 1.96
C ILE A 225 -2.44 6.68 3.16
N ILE A 226 -3.48 6.16 3.79
CA ILE A 226 -3.35 5.29 4.95
C ILE A 226 -2.61 4.00 4.62
N TYR A 227 -2.98 3.29 3.56
CA TYR A 227 -2.34 2.00 3.25
C TYR A 227 -0.90 2.18 2.75
N SER A 228 -0.49 3.40 2.37
CA SER A 228 0.91 3.74 2.03
C SER A 228 1.81 3.92 3.25
N SER A 229 1.26 3.86 4.46
CA SER A 229 1.97 4.03 5.73
C SER A 229 2.95 2.92 6.10
N GLY A 230 3.20 1.92 5.24
CA GLY A 230 4.16 0.85 5.53
C GLY A 230 5.56 1.35 5.90
N VAL A 231 5.98 2.47 5.31
CA VAL A 231 7.25 3.16 5.60
C VAL A 231 7.30 3.84 6.97
N LEU A 232 6.19 3.96 7.69
CA LEU A 232 6.22 4.43 9.08
C LEU A 232 6.93 3.46 10.02
N LEU A 233 7.24 2.23 9.61
CA LEU A 233 8.15 1.37 10.38
C LEU A 233 9.55 1.97 10.56
N TYR A 234 9.96 2.92 9.72
CA TYR A 234 11.22 3.65 9.96
C TYR A 234 11.18 4.52 11.22
N THR A 235 10.00 4.79 11.79
CA THR A 235 9.85 5.44 13.11
C THR A 235 10.39 4.62 14.28
N LEU A 236 10.65 3.33 14.05
CA LEU A 236 11.30 2.45 15.02
C LEU A 236 12.81 2.73 15.19
N ILE A 237 13.41 3.49 14.27
CA ILE A 237 14.83 3.88 14.38
C ILE A 237 14.97 4.95 15.46
N PRO A 238 15.78 4.73 16.52
CA PRO A 238 15.98 5.71 17.57
C PRO A 238 16.49 7.06 17.03
N PHE A 239 16.10 8.16 17.69
CA PHE A 239 16.50 9.56 17.44
C PHE A 239 16.05 10.18 16.11
N CYS A 240 16.24 9.51 14.97
CA CYS A 240 15.95 10.06 13.64
C CYS A 240 14.74 9.40 12.96
N GLY A 241 14.28 8.25 13.46
CA GLY A 241 13.23 7.48 12.82
C GLY A 241 11.91 8.23 12.69
N GLY A 242 11.54 9.05 13.66
CA GLY A 242 10.29 9.83 13.62
C GLY A 242 10.19 10.69 12.36
N LEU A 243 11.18 11.58 12.16
CA LEU A 243 11.24 12.47 11.01
C LEU A 243 11.44 11.69 9.70
N ILE A 244 12.34 10.70 9.67
CA ILE A 244 12.60 9.86 8.49
C ILE A 244 11.32 9.14 8.06
N GLY A 245 10.61 8.52 9.01
CA GLY A 245 9.35 7.81 8.75
C GLY A 245 8.27 8.74 8.19
N LEU A 246 8.12 9.95 8.73
CA LEU A 246 7.17 10.95 8.23
C LEU A 246 7.51 11.40 6.80
N ILE A 247 8.78 11.71 6.52
CA ILE A 247 9.23 12.09 5.17
C ILE A 247 8.99 10.96 4.18
N LEU A 248 9.39 9.73 4.53
CA LEU A 248 9.19 8.57 3.67
C LEU A 248 7.71 8.29 3.44
N TRP A 249 6.85 8.48 4.46
CA TRP A 249 5.40 8.31 4.30
C TRP A 249 4.81 9.36 3.37
N ALA A 250 5.24 10.62 3.48
CA ALA A 250 4.83 11.65 2.53
C ALA A 250 5.20 11.29 1.09
N ILE A 251 6.42 10.77 0.87
CA ILE A 251 6.87 10.29 -0.45
C ILE A 251 6.02 9.11 -0.93
N ALA A 252 5.82 8.10 -0.08
CA ALA A 252 5.06 6.89 -0.42
C ALA A 252 3.59 7.21 -0.74
N ALA A 253 2.96 8.07 0.06
CA ALA A 253 1.60 8.54 -0.16
C ALA A 253 1.49 9.28 -1.50
N SER A 254 2.43 10.16 -1.80
CA SER A 254 2.43 10.86 -3.08
C SER A 254 2.68 9.96 -4.28
N GLN A 255 3.56 8.97 -4.18
CA GLN A 255 3.71 7.96 -5.24
C GLN A 255 2.42 7.15 -5.45
N ALA A 256 1.72 6.81 -4.37
CA ALA A 256 0.46 6.08 -4.43
C ALA A 256 -0.67 6.92 -5.04
N ILE A 257 -0.76 8.21 -4.70
CA ILE A 257 -1.72 9.17 -5.27
C ILE A 257 -1.39 9.49 -6.74
N ALA A 258 -0.12 9.71 -7.09
CA ALA A 258 0.33 9.95 -8.46
C ALA A 258 0.07 8.77 -9.40
N ALA A 259 -0.03 7.56 -8.84
CA ALA A 259 -0.39 6.38 -9.59
C ALA A 259 -1.92 6.27 -9.79
N ALA A 260 -2.71 6.88 -8.90
CA ALA A 260 -4.18 6.89 -8.95
C ALA A 260 -4.78 8.08 -9.74
N ALA A 261 -4.03 9.17 -9.90
CA ALA A 261 -4.45 10.42 -10.52
C ALA A 261 -3.33 11.04 -11.37
N PRO A 262 -3.62 11.98 -12.30
CA PRO A 262 -2.62 12.60 -13.18
C PRO A 262 -1.42 13.20 -12.41
N LYS A 263 -0.20 13.07 -12.99
CA LYS A 263 1.10 13.38 -12.35
C LYS A 263 1.23 14.81 -11.83
N ASP A 264 0.54 15.76 -12.46
CA ASP A 264 0.67 17.20 -12.24
C ASP A 264 0.25 17.63 -10.82
N ARG A 265 -0.40 16.73 -10.06
CA ARG A 265 -1.04 17.04 -8.76
C ARG A 265 -0.48 16.22 -7.58
N ALA A 266 0.56 15.44 -7.79
CA ALA A 266 1.16 14.56 -6.78
C ALA A 266 1.96 15.30 -5.67
N THR A 267 2.31 16.57 -5.91
CA THR A 267 3.15 17.39 -5.00
C THR A 267 2.37 17.96 -3.81
N SER A 268 1.08 18.25 -3.98
CA SER A 268 0.20 18.77 -2.92
C SER A 268 0.13 17.87 -1.67
N PRO A 269 -0.07 16.55 -1.78
CA PRO A 269 -0.09 15.66 -0.61
C PRO A 269 1.27 15.57 0.13
N VAL A 270 2.41 15.66 -0.56
CA VAL A 270 3.73 15.67 0.13
C VAL A 270 3.81 16.88 1.05
N ILE A 271 3.54 18.07 0.52
CA ILE A 271 3.69 19.34 1.24
C ILE A 271 2.78 19.35 2.47
N LEU A 272 1.52 18.90 2.30
CA LEU A 272 0.56 18.92 3.39
C LEU A 272 0.82 17.86 4.46
N LEU A 273 1.29 16.67 4.08
CA LEU A 273 1.74 15.66 5.04
C LEU A 273 2.98 16.14 5.82
N LEU A 274 3.89 16.88 5.18
CA LEU A 274 5.05 17.48 5.86
C LEU A 274 4.65 18.64 6.78
N VAL A 275 3.72 19.50 6.35
CA VAL A 275 3.20 20.61 7.17
C VAL A 275 2.42 20.08 8.37
N GLY A 276 1.51 19.13 8.15
CA GLY A 276 0.83 18.42 9.23
C GLY A 276 1.84 17.67 10.11
N GLY A 277 2.81 17.01 9.48
CA GLY A 277 4.10 16.52 9.99
C GLY A 277 4.65 17.36 11.13
N PHE A 278 5.12 18.52 10.70
CA PHE A 278 5.83 19.48 11.50
C PHE A 278 4.94 20.11 12.57
N ALA A 279 3.71 20.50 12.22
CA ALA A 279 2.77 21.09 13.16
C ALA A 279 2.52 20.19 14.39
N ALA A 280 2.53 18.88 14.18
CA ALA A 280 2.34 17.94 15.28
C ALA A 280 3.57 17.69 16.12
N LEU A 281 4.77 17.64 15.52
CA LEU A 281 6.01 17.61 16.29
C LEU A 281 6.11 18.84 17.20
N VAL A 282 5.70 20.02 16.70
CA VAL A 282 5.63 21.24 17.50
C VAL A 282 4.59 21.12 18.61
N LEU A 283 3.37 20.63 18.30
CA LEU A 283 2.32 20.46 19.31
C LEU A 283 2.72 19.46 20.41
N GLU A 284 3.37 18.35 20.06
CA GLU A 284 3.91 17.37 21.00
C GLU A 284 4.93 18.01 21.94
N GLY A 285 5.86 18.80 21.39
CA GLY A 285 6.82 19.57 22.18
C GLY A 285 6.15 20.55 23.15
N LEU A 286 5.10 21.24 22.71
CA LEU A 286 4.34 22.18 23.56
C LEU A 286 3.57 21.47 24.68
N ILE A 287 2.94 20.32 24.39
CA ILE A 287 2.24 19.50 25.39
C ILE A 287 3.24 18.97 26.43
N GLY A 288 4.37 18.41 25.98
CA GLY A 288 5.41 17.92 26.87
C GLY A 288 5.96 19.03 27.78
N PHE A 289 6.19 20.22 27.22
CA PHE A 289 6.61 21.39 27.98
C PHE A 289 5.56 21.82 29.02
N GLY A 290 4.27 21.86 28.65
CA GLY A 290 3.19 22.21 29.56
C GLY A 290 3.04 21.23 30.74
N ILE A 291 3.14 19.93 30.48
CA ILE A 291 3.14 18.88 31.52
C ILE A 291 4.35 19.04 32.45
N SER A 292 5.53 19.32 31.89
CA SER A 292 6.72 19.56 32.70
C SER A 292 6.60 20.79 33.60
N MET A 293 5.88 21.83 33.16
CA MET A 293 5.63 23.01 33.99
C MET A 293 4.65 22.70 35.12
N LEU A 294 3.57 21.96 34.85
CA LEU A 294 2.56 21.61 35.85
C LEU A 294 3.07 20.67 36.95
N THR A 295 4.10 19.87 36.66
CA THR A 295 4.67 18.91 37.63
C THR A 295 5.73 19.52 38.55
N GLN A 296 6.17 20.75 38.29
CA GLN A 296 7.14 21.47 39.13
C GLN A 296 6.50 22.35 40.21
N PHE A 297 5.17 22.52 40.19
CA PHE A 297 4.39 23.23 41.19
C PHE A 297 3.61 22.26 42.08
#